data_AF-A0A0T6BRI6-F1
#
_entry.id   AF-A0A0T6BRI6-F1
#
_cell.length_a   1.000
_cell.length_b   1.000
_cell.length_c   1.000
_cell.angle_alpha   90.00
_cell.angle_beta   90.00
_cell.angle_gamma   90.00
#
_symmetry.space_group_name_H-M   'P 1'
#
loop_
_entity.id
_entity.type
_entity.pdbx_description
1 polymer ?
#
loop_
_entity_poly.entity_id
_entity_poly.type
_entity_poly.pdbx_seq_one_letter_code
_entity_poly.pdbx_strand_id
1 'polypeptide(L)'
;MGSLLDEQRAWKGLTPRSKKRFFDLKENGKLEDGRIYDREGNDVSDYFEVAPKTSGRSNEGYRITRNAGGHDAENGGFTWAFYKTCKSFLDDYTTVKEPDLARLMFIATFVGFESQQLSHDNGRKIDKSGLQKILGLSANNFRDFYKRMTAAEILKENNEGVIELTPFLFHRGKVRGKSAETSRIKMYRKTIRELYENYSGRAAKKLSIVYMVLPFLNLKTNIVCFNPDETDTERLNKMHLDKLAALLDYKDSNKLRQTLESVKLNGKPVFWLPPDPNDRRKKIVIVNPNVVFGGPAKELDSIKVLFK
;
A
#
# COMPACT_ATOMS: atom_id res chain seq x y z
N MET A 1 -10.55 -26.22 -25.81
CA MET A 1 -10.24 -27.39 -26.66
C MET A 1 -9.03 -27.19 -27.58
N GLY A 2 -8.47 -25.98 -27.75
CA GLY A 2 -7.30 -25.75 -28.61
C GLY A 2 -5.95 -26.30 -28.08
N SER A 3 -5.63 -26.14 -26.79
CA SER A 3 -4.24 -26.39 -26.31
C SER A 3 -3.77 -27.85 -26.37
N LEU A 4 -4.68 -28.82 -26.21
CA LEU A 4 -4.34 -30.24 -26.11
C LEU A 4 -3.94 -30.86 -27.46
N LEU A 5 -4.50 -30.36 -28.56
CA LEU A 5 -4.16 -30.77 -29.93
C LEU A 5 -2.80 -30.18 -30.37
N ASP A 6 -2.52 -28.96 -29.94
CA ASP A 6 -1.25 -28.27 -30.22
C ASP A 6 -0.09 -28.88 -29.43
N GLU A 7 -0.31 -29.22 -28.15
CA GLU A 7 0.66 -29.96 -27.31
C GLU A 7 1.01 -31.34 -27.91
N GLN A 8 0.01 -32.09 -28.42
CA GLN A 8 0.25 -33.39 -29.05
C GLN A 8 1.02 -33.30 -30.38
N ARG A 9 0.78 -32.24 -31.17
CA ARG A 9 1.53 -31.98 -32.41
C ARG A 9 2.98 -31.59 -32.13
N ALA A 10 3.19 -30.69 -31.16
CA ALA A 10 4.52 -30.30 -30.70
C ALA A 10 5.30 -31.51 -30.16
N TRP A 11 4.66 -32.37 -29.35
CA TRP A 11 5.28 -33.59 -28.82
C TRP A 11 5.69 -34.59 -29.90
N LYS A 12 4.88 -34.77 -30.96
CA LYS A 12 5.22 -35.67 -32.08
C LYS A 12 6.46 -35.20 -32.85
N GLY A 13 6.66 -33.88 -32.99
CA GLY A 13 7.79 -33.28 -33.71
C GLY A 13 9.13 -33.27 -32.97
N LEU A 14 9.17 -33.59 -31.67
CA LEU A 14 10.42 -33.60 -30.89
C LEU A 14 11.29 -34.82 -31.20
N THR A 15 12.61 -34.59 -31.27
CA THR A 15 13.61 -35.65 -31.45
C THR A 15 13.63 -36.61 -30.24
N PRO A 16 14.07 -37.87 -30.40
CA PRO A 16 14.20 -38.81 -29.29
C PRO A 16 15.07 -38.28 -28.14
N ARG A 17 16.13 -37.52 -28.46
CA ARG A 17 17.01 -36.89 -27.47
C ARG A 17 16.31 -35.80 -26.68
N SER A 18 15.52 -34.95 -27.35
CA SER A 18 14.71 -33.91 -26.70
C SER A 18 13.63 -34.51 -25.79
N LYS A 19 12.98 -35.60 -26.21
CA LYS A 19 12.00 -36.34 -25.40
C LYS A 19 12.64 -36.95 -24.16
N LYS A 20 13.79 -37.61 -24.31
CA LYS A 20 14.54 -38.18 -23.17
C LYS A 20 14.92 -37.12 -22.15
N ARG A 21 15.47 -35.99 -22.62
CA ARG A 21 15.84 -34.85 -21.75
C ARG A 21 14.63 -34.28 -21.00
N PHE A 22 13.45 -34.20 -21.62
CA PHE A 22 12.22 -33.77 -20.96
C PHE A 22 11.81 -34.71 -19.82
N PHE A 23 11.87 -36.04 -20.04
CA PHE A 23 11.54 -37.01 -18.98
C PHE A 23 12.56 -36.97 -17.83
N ASP A 24 13.85 -36.91 -18.14
CA ASP A 24 14.91 -36.80 -17.12
C ASP A 24 14.73 -35.55 -16.26
N LEU A 25 14.39 -34.42 -16.87
CA LEU A 25 14.12 -33.15 -16.16
C LEU A 25 12.85 -33.21 -15.31
N LYS A 26 11.81 -33.88 -15.81
CA LYS A 26 10.53 -34.04 -15.09
C LYS A 26 10.70 -34.89 -13.83
N GLU A 27 11.59 -35.88 -13.86
CA GLU A 27 11.84 -36.76 -12.73
C GLU A 27 12.89 -36.21 -11.75
N ASN A 28 13.91 -35.49 -12.25
CA ASN A 28 15.10 -35.15 -11.45
C ASN A 28 15.48 -33.66 -11.43
N GLY A 29 14.75 -32.81 -12.16
CA GLY A 29 15.05 -31.37 -12.23
C GLY A 29 14.65 -30.60 -10.97
N LYS A 30 15.32 -29.48 -10.72
CA LYS A 30 15.03 -28.56 -9.61
C LYS A 30 14.56 -27.21 -10.13
N LEU A 31 13.58 -26.62 -9.45
CA LEU A 31 13.11 -25.25 -9.72
C LEU A 31 13.51 -24.35 -8.55
N GLU A 32 14.42 -23.41 -8.81
CA GLU A 32 14.93 -22.47 -7.81
C GLU A 32 14.86 -21.04 -8.38
N ASP A 33 14.23 -20.11 -7.66
CA ASP A 33 14.04 -18.71 -8.06
C ASP A 33 13.52 -18.49 -9.49
N GLY A 34 12.68 -19.42 -9.98
CA GLY A 34 12.07 -19.35 -11.31
C GLY A 34 12.97 -19.85 -12.44
N ARG A 35 14.12 -20.45 -12.12
CA ARG A 35 15.03 -21.10 -13.07
C ARG A 35 15.00 -22.62 -12.89
N ILE A 36 15.18 -23.33 -13.99
CA ILE A 36 15.10 -24.79 -14.02
C ILE A 36 16.52 -25.34 -14.15
N TYR A 37 16.91 -26.18 -13.21
CA TYR A 37 18.20 -26.84 -13.19
C TYR A 37 18.05 -28.33 -13.45
N ASP A 38 18.93 -28.90 -14.29
CA ASP A 38 19.02 -30.34 -14.46
C ASP A 38 19.70 -31.02 -13.25
N ARG A 39 19.77 -32.35 -13.28
CA ARG A 39 20.38 -33.14 -12.20
C ARG A 39 21.87 -32.81 -11.98
N GLU A 40 22.55 -32.29 -12.99
CA GLU A 40 23.96 -31.92 -12.95
C GLU A 40 24.16 -30.46 -12.49
N GLY A 41 23.06 -29.71 -12.27
CA GLY A 41 23.06 -28.33 -11.81
C GLY A 41 23.17 -27.29 -12.93
N ASN A 42 23.00 -27.69 -14.18
CA ASN A 42 23.02 -26.74 -15.30
C ASN A 42 21.66 -26.03 -15.44
N ASP A 43 21.68 -24.72 -15.67
CA ASP A 43 20.48 -23.95 -15.98
C ASP A 43 19.97 -24.30 -17.39
N VAL A 44 18.72 -24.75 -17.46
CA VAL A 44 18.06 -25.18 -18.70
C VAL A 44 16.75 -24.43 -18.93
N SER A 45 16.57 -23.28 -18.28
CA SER A 45 15.33 -22.48 -18.34
C SER A 45 14.91 -22.10 -19.76
N ASP A 46 15.87 -21.90 -20.67
CA ASP A 46 15.61 -21.55 -22.07
C ASP A 46 14.95 -22.67 -22.88
N TYR A 47 14.98 -23.91 -22.38
CA TYR A 47 14.45 -25.07 -23.07
C TYR A 47 13.04 -25.46 -22.62
N PHE A 48 12.54 -24.90 -21.50
CA PHE A 48 11.29 -25.33 -20.88
C PHE A 48 10.52 -24.16 -20.28
N GLU A 49 9.27 -23.99 -20.69
CA GLU A 49 8.32 -23.12 -19.98
C GLU A 49 7.57 -23.92 -18.90
N VAL A 50 7.65 -23.47 -17.65
CA VAL A 50 6.88 -24.07 -16.55
C VAL A 50 5.44 -23.55 -16.60
N ALA A 51 4.55 -24.32 -17.23
CA ALA A 51 3.11 -24.08 -17.12
C ALA A 51 2.57 -24.81 -15.87
N PRO A 52 2.00 -24.10 -14.88
CA PRO A 52 1.37 -24.75 -13.74
C PRO A 52 0.17 -25.58 -14.22
N LYS A 53 0.12 -26.85 -13.82
CA LYS A 53 -0.98 -27.75 -14.17
C LYS A 53 -2.21 -27.42 -13.33
N THR A 54 -2.96 -26.40 -13.72
CA THR A 54 -4.18 -25.99 -13.00
C THR A 54 -5.30 -25.58 -13.95
N SER A 55 -6.55 -25.78 -13.50
CA SER A 55 -7.76 -25.39 -14.23
C SER A 55 -7.86 -23.86 -14.35
N GLY A 56 -8.46 -23.35 -15.43
CA GLY A 56 -8.38 -21.94 -15.84
C GLY A 56 -8.76 -20.85 -14.81
N ARG A 57 -9.49 -21.17 -13.74
CA ARG A 57 -9.76 -20.25 -12.60
C ARG A 57 -8.54 -20.04 -11.69
N SER A 58 -7.65 -21.02 -11.61
CA SER A 58 -6.47 -21.03 -10.74
C SER A 58 -5.31 -20.20 -11.32
N ASN A 59 -5.18 -20.13 -12.65
CA ASN A 59 -4.18 -19.28 -13.32
C ASN A 59 -4.45 -17.78 -13.08
N GLU A 60 -5.72 -17.37 -13.10
CA GLU A 60 -6.11 -15.99 -12.80
C GLU A 60 -5.83 -15.63 -11.33
N GLY A 61 -6.19 -16.51 -10.39
CA GLY A 61 -5.87 -16.35 -8.97
C GLY A 61 -4.36 -16.28 -8.68
N TYR A 62 -3.56 -17.08 -9.39
CA TYR A 62 -2.10 -17.06 -9.26
C TYR A 62 -1.50 -15.76 -9.82
N ARG A 63 -1.94 -15.29 -10.99
CA ARG A 63 -1.53 -13.99 -11.55
C ARG A 63 -1.95 -12.81 -10.66
N ILE A 64 -3.17 -12.83 -10.12
CA ILE A 64 -3.70 -11.83 -9.18
C ILE A 64 -2.87 -11.77 -7.90
N THR A 65 -2.51 -12.93 -7.32
CA THR A 65 -1.72 -13.00 -6.08
C THR A 65 -0.26 -12.57 -6.33
N ARG A 66 0.30 -12.94 -7.47
CA ARG A 66 1.64 -12.52 -7.91
C ARG A 66 1.70 -11.02 -8.23
N ASN A 67 0.66 -10.46 -8.86
CA ASN A 67 0.57 -9.03 -9.16
C ASN A 67 0.39 -8.19 -7.89
N ALA A 68 -0.48 -8.59 -6.96
CA ALA A 68 -0.61 -7.90 -5.67
C ALA A 68 0.68 -8.02 -4.85
N GLY A 69 1.31 -9.19 -4.81
CA GLY A 69 2.60 -9.38 -4.14
C GLY A 69 3.74 -8.60 -4.81
N GLY A 70 3.74 -8.53 -6.14
CA GLY A 70 4.68 -7.73 -6.94
C GLY A 70 4.52 -6.25 -6.66
N HIS A 71 3.28 -5.73 -6.65
CA HIS A 71 2.99 -4.34 -6.30
C HIS A 71 3.38 -4.02 -4.85
N ASP A 72 3.11 -4.93 -3.91
CA ASP A 72 3.56 -4.76 -2.53
C ASP A 72 5.11 -4.67 -2.46
N ALA A 73 5.83 -5.52 -3.20
CA ALA A 73 7.30 -5.50 -3.25
C ALA A 73 7.86 -4.25 -3.94
N GLU A 74 7.30 -3.85 -5.09
CA GLU A 74 7.66 -2.64 -5.85
C GLU A 74 7.60 -1.37 -4.99
N ASN A 75 6.65 -1.34 -4.06
CA ASN A 75 6.42 -0.23 -3.14
C ASN A 75 7.03 -0.45 -1.72
N GLY A 76 7.98 -1.38 -1.57
CA GLY A 76 8.77 -1.57 -0.34
C GLY A 76 8.03 -2.25 0.82
N GLY A 77 7.01 -3.04 0.49
CA GLY A 77 6.04 -3.61 1.42
C GLY A 77 5.07 -2.56 1.96
N PHE A 78 4.26 -2.96 2.92
CA PHE A 78 3.22 -2.10 3.50
C PHE A 78 3.13 -2.23 5.01
N THR A 79 2.51 -1.23 5.62
CA THR A 79 1.97 -1.26 6.97
C THR A 79 0.45 -1.14 6.85
N TRP A 80 -0.31 -1.89 7.64
CA TRP A 80 -1.75 -1.73 7.71
C TRP A 80 -2.09 -0.41 8.42
N ALA A 81 -3.00 0.37 7.86
CA ALA A 81 -3.63 1.50 8.52
C ALA A 81 -5.11 1.19 8.81
N PHE A 82 -5.55 1.38 10.06
CA PHE A 82 -6.91 1.06 10.51
C PHE A 82 -7.81 2.30 10.46
N TYR A 83 -8.41 2.56 9.30
CA TYR A 83 -9.02 3.87 9.03
C TYR A 83 -10.28 4.19 9.85
N LYS A 84 -11.05 3.19 10.32
CA LYS A 84 -12.17 3.42 11.25
C LYS A 84 -11.67 4.03 12.56
N THR A 85 -10.61 3.44 13.11
CA THR A 85 -9.90 3.99 14.27
C THR A 85 -9.25 5.33 13.93
N CYS A 86 -8.71 5.50 12.72
CA CYS A 86 -8.17 6.79 12.27
C CYS A 86 -9.22 7.91 12.27
N LYS A 87 -10.49 7.60 11.94
CA LYS A 87 -11.59 8.58 11.98
C LYS A 87 -11.86 9.05 13.41
N SER A 88 -12.12 8.10 14.32
CA SER A 88 -12.34 8.40 15.74
C SER A 88 -11.13 9.13 16.34
N PHE A 89 -9.92 8.72 15.95
CA PHE A 89 -8.70 9.40 16.36
C PHE A 89 -8.61 10.86 15.88
N LEU A 90 -9.10 11.19 14.67
CA LEU A 90 -9.15 12.58 14.21
C LEU A 90 -10.17 13.40 15.00
N ASP A 91 -11.28 12.78 15.39
CA ASP A 91 -12.37 13.44 16.12
C ASP A 91 -12.03 13.65 17.61
N ASP A 92 -11.35 12.69 18.24
CA ASP A 92 -11.11 12.68 19.69
C ASP A 92 -9.86 13.48 20.14
N TYR A 93 -8.90 13.73 19.23
CA TYR A 93 -7.58 14.27 19.59
C TYR A 93 -7.34 15.68 19.05
N THR A 94 -7.92 16.68 19.72
CA THR A 94 -7.70 18.12 19.44
C THR A 94 -6.26 18.59 19.61
N THR A 95 -5.41 17.81 20.29
CA THR A 95 -4.00 18.16 20.53
C THR A 95 -3.11 17.80 19.34
N VAL A 96 -3.48 16.80 18.52
CA VAL A 96 -2.68 16.35 17.37
C VAL A 96 -2.86 17.34 16.23
N LYS A 97 -1.76 17.94 15.78
CA LYS A 97 -1.80 18.94 14.71
C LYS A 97 -1.87 18.24 13.36
N GLU A 98 -2.46 18.88 12.34
CA GLU A 98 -2.49 18.32 10.99
C GLU A 98 -1.11 17.80 10.51
N PRO A 99 0.02 18.52 10.63
CA PRO A 99 1.32 18.01 10.18
C PRO A 99 1.81 16.78 10.97
N ASP A 100 1.28 16.54 12.16
CA ASP A 100 1.59 15.35 12.95
C ASP A 100 0.99 14.09 12.30
N LEU A 101 -0.13 14.20 11.58
CA LEU A 101 -0.73 13.08 10.83
C LEU A 101 0.21 12.56 9.73
N ALA A 102 0.82 13.47 8.96
CA ALA A 102 1.82 13.11 7.96
C ALA A 102 3.05 12.43 8.58
N ARG A 103 3.50 12.94 9.74
CA ARG A 103 4.60 12.34 10.51
C ARG A 103 4.24 10.96 11.02
N LEU A 104 3.02 10.75 11.49
CA LEU A 104 2.55 9.44 11.95
C LEU A 104 2.54 8.42 10.83
N MET A 105 2.03 8.77 9.65
CA MET A 105 2.12 7.91 8.45
C MET A 105 3.57 7.55 8.13
N PHE A 106 4.47 8.53 8.17
CA PHE A 106 5.89 8.31 7.91
C PHE A 106 6.54 7.39 8.96
N ILE A 107 6.30 7.63 10.25
CA ILE A 107 6.80 6.79 11.36
C ILE A 107 6.29 5.35 11.22
N ALA A 108 5.02 5.17 10.85
CA ALA A 108 4.42 3.85 10.64
C ALA A 108 5.15 3.02 9.55
N THR A 109 5.92 3.65 8.65
CA THR A 109 6.76 2.92 7.70
C THR A 109 8.01 2.29 8.33
N PHE A 110 8.39 2.71 9.53
CA PHE A 110 9.53 2.19 10.31
C PHE A 110 9.11 1.18 11.38
N VAL A 111 7.82 0.85 11.48
CA VAL A 111 7.36 -0.20 12.37
C VAL A 111 8.00 -1.53 11.96
N GLY A 112 8.59 -2.23 12.93
CA GLY A 112 9.16 -3.56 12.77
C GLY A 112 8.08 -4.60 12.54
N PHE A 113 8.41 -5.67 11.82
CA PHE A 113 7.47 -6.76 11.53
C PHE A 113 7.09 -7.48 12.84
N GLU A 114 5.80 -7.53 13.16
CA GLU A 114 5.17 -8.13 14.34
C GLU A 114 5.59 -7.56 15.71
N SER A 115 6.59 -6.68 15.77
CA SER A 115 7.12 -6.16 17.03
C SER A 115 6.52 -4.82 17.45
N GLN A 116 5.91 -4.07 16.53
CA GLN A 116 5.45 -2.69 16.74
C GLN A 116 6.55 -1.67 17.12
N GLN A 117 7.79 -2.12 17.26
CA GLN A 117 8.95 -1.31 17.59
C GLN A 117 9.49 -0.59 16.37
N LEU A 118 9.88 0.66 16.53
CA LEU A 118 10.50 1.43 15.45
C LEU A 118 11.90 0.89 15.16
N SER A 119 12.14 0.55 13.90
CA SER A 119 13.41 0.03 13.42
C SER A 119 13.69 0.45 11.99
N HIS A 120 14.97 0.62 11.68
CA HIS A 120 15.46 0.73 10.32
C HIS A 120 15.26 -0.60 9.58
N ASP A 121 15.36 -0.57 8.25
CA ASP A 121 15.15 -1.78 7.44
C ASP A 121 16.20 -2.87 7.70
N ASN A 122 17.36 -2.50 8.24
CA ASN A 122 18.40 -3.43 8.69
C ASN A 122 18.16 -4.00 10.11
N GLY A 123 17.00 -3.72 10.72
CA GLY A 123 16.62 -4.20 12.06
C GLY A 123 17.14 -3.37 13.23
N ARG A 124 18.02 -2.39 12.99
CA ARG A 124 18.52 -1.49 14.05
C ARG A 124 17.36 -0.67 14.63
N LYS A 125 17.22 -0.67 15.95
CA LYS A 125 16.19 0.10 16.66
C LYS A 125 16.38 1.60 16.46
N ILE A 126 15.26 2.32 16.38
CA ILE A 126 15.22 3.77 16.31
C ILE A 126 14.94 4.30 17.72
N ASP A 127 15.94 4.91 18.32
CA ASP A 127 15.79 5.65 19.57
C ASP A 127 15.21 7.07 19.32
N LYS A 128 15.02 7.85 20.38
CA LYS A 128 14.52 9.24 20.29
C LYS A 128 15.37 10.12 19.37
N SER A 129 16.70 10.00 19.42
CA SER A 129 17.60 10.82 18.60
C SER A 129 17.48 10.44 17.12
N GLY A 130 17.41 9.15 16.83
CA GLY A 130 17.14 8.61 15.51
C GLY A 130 15.79 9.07 14.98
N LEU A 131 14.73 8.99 15.80
CA LEU A 131 13.39 9.43 15.43
C LEU A 131 13.35 10.92 15.10
N GLN A 132 14.02 11.75 15.91
CA GLN A 132 14.16 13.17 15.62
C GLN A 132 14.82 13.42 14.27
N LYS A 133 15.94 12.72 14.00
CA LYS A 133 16.72 12.86 12.77
C LYS A 133 15.91 12.48 11.54
N ILE A 134 15.23 11.33 11.54
CA ILE A 134 14.43 10.89 10.40
C ILE A 134 13.22 11.79 10.15
N LEU A 135 12.65 12.38 11.20
CA LEU A 135 11.55 13.34 11.06
C LEU A 135 12.01 14.70 10.54
N GLY A 136 13.32 14.98 10.57
CA GLY A 136 13.89 16.27 10.16
C GLY A 136 13.45 17.43 11.06
N LEU A 137 13.20 17.18 12.35
CA LEU A 137 12.71 18.19 13.30
C LEU A 137 13.85 18.79 14.13
N SER A 138 13.75 20.10 14.41
CA SER A 138 14.57 20.73 15.44
C SER A 138 14.27 20.13 16.81
N ALA A 139 15.21 20.21 17.75
CA ALA A 139 15.06 19.63 19.08
C ALA A 139 13.78 20.09 19.80
N ASN A 140 13.47 21.40 19.73
CA ASN A 140 12.26 21.96 20.32
C ASN A 140 10.99 21.41 19.66
N ASN A 141 10.92 21.39 18.32
CA ASN A 141 9.75 20.89 17.60
C ASN A 141 9.55 19.39 17.82
N PHE A 142 10.64 18.63 17.90
CA PHE A 142 10.60 17.20 18.19
C PHE A 142 10.10 16.94 19.61
N ARG A 143 10.62 17.65 20.61
CA ARG A 143 10.15 17.52 22.01
C ARG A 143 8.64 17.74 22.11
N ASP A 144 8.14 18.79 21.46
CA ASP A 144 6.71 19.10 21.48
C ASP A 144 5.88 18.04 20.74
N PHE A 145 6.35 17.58 19.58
CA PHE A 145 5.73 16.47 18.84
C PHE A 145 5.68 15.20 19.69
N TYR A 146 6.82 14.79 20.23
CA TYR A 146 6.96 13.57 21.00
C TYR A 146 6.06 13.59 22.25
N LYS A 147 6.04 14.71 22.99
CA LYS A 147 5.16 14.90 24.15
C LYS A 147 3.68 14.71 23.79
N ARG A 148 3.24 15.25 22.65
CA ARG A 148 1.85 15.07 22.18
C ARG A 148 1.56 13.60 21.84
N MET A 149 2.46 12.95 21.11
CA MET A 149 2.26 11.55 20.70
C MET A 149 2.26 10.59 21.90
N THR A 150 3.10 10.84 22.91
CA THR A 150 3.13 10.03 24.13
C THR A 150 1.92 10.31 25.02
N ALA A 151 1.50 11.58 25.15
CA ALA A 151 0.30 11.94 25.90
C ALA A 151 -0.97 11.33 25.29
N ALA A 152 -1.00 11.15 23.97
CA ALA A 152 -2.07 10.47 23.25
C ALA A 152 -1.92 8.93 23.21
N GLU A 153 -0.93 8.36 23.89
CA GLU A 153 -0.60 6.93 23.88
C GLU A 153 -0.32 6.33 22.49
N ILE A 154 0.02 7.17 21.51
CA ILE A 154 0.35 6.74 20.14
C ILE A 154 1.76 6.17 20.10
N LEU A 155 2.70 6.86 20.77
CA LEU A 155 4.06 6.40 20.96
C LEU A 155 4.26 6.01 22.43
N LYS A 156 4.84 4.84 22.64
CA LYS A 156 5.28 4.37 23.95
C LYS A 156 6.77 4.10 23.91
N GLU A 157 7.43 4.33 25.02
CA GLU A 157 8.87 4.09 25.15
C GLU A 157 9.08 3.24 26.39
N ASN A 158 9.80 2.15 26.22
CA ASN A 158 10.14 1.28 27.33
C ASN A 158 11.39 1.76 28.07
N ASN A 159 11.74 1.07 29.16
CA ASN A 159 12.90 1.41 29.99
C ASN A 159 14.25 1.30 29.25
N GLU A 160 14.29 0.60 28.12
CA GLU A 160 15.47 0.43 27.27
C GLU A 160 15.58 1.51 26.17
N GLY A 161 14.64 2.47 26.15
CA GLY A 161 14.58 3.54 25.14
C GLY A 161 14.06 3.07 23.77
N VAL A 162 13.46 1.87 23.70
CA VAL A 162 12.81 1.36 22.49
C VAL A 162 11.45 2.02 22.35
N ILE A 163 11.21 2.60 21.17
CA ILE A 163 9.97 3.28 20.84
C ILE A 163 9.03 2.32 20.12
N GLU A 164 7.80 2.24 20.57
CA GLU A 164 6.71 1.43 20.02
C GLU A 164 5.58 2.32 19.52
N LEU A 165 5.02 1.96 18.36
CA LEU A 165 3.84 2.61 17.80
C LEU A 165 2.60 1.77 18.13
N THR A 166 1.54 2.44 18.56
CA THR A 166 0.28 1.77 18.91
C THR A 166 -0.27 0.93 17.74
N PRO A 167 -0.60 -0.36 17.96
CA PRO A 167 -1.14 -1.23 16.91
C PRO A 167 -2.57 -0.86 16.49
N PHE A 168 -3.26 0.01 17.25
CA PHE A 168 -4.63 0.42 16.95
C PHE A 168 -4.74 1.33 15.73
N LEU A 169 -3.66 2.06 15.40
CA LEU A 169 -3.62 2.94 14.23
C LEU A 169 -2.87 2.28 13.07
N PHE A 170 -1.74 1.64 13.36
CA PHE A 170 -0.88 1.04 12.36
C PHE A 170 -0.30 -0.30 12.81
N HIS A 171 -0.33 -1.31 11.95
CA HIS A 171 0.24 -2.63 12.24
C HIS A 171 1.06 -3.16 11.08
N ARG A 172 2.24 -3.71 11.37
CA ARG A 172 3.04 -4.39 10.35
C ARG A 172 3.15 -5.86 10.66
N GLY A 173 2.53 -6.69 9.83
CA GLY A 173 2.52 -8.13 10.00
C GLY A 173 1.15 -8.73 9.73
N LYS A 174 0.93 -9.92 10.27
CA LYS A 174 -0.34 -10.63 10.21
C LYS A 174 -1.30 -9.97 11.20
N VAL A 175 -2.48 -9.61 10.71
CA VAL A 175 -3.58 -9.12 11.56
C VAL A 175 -4.44 -10.31 11.94
N ARG A 176 -4.66 -10.53 13.24
CA ARG A 176 -5.47 -11.64 13.80
C ARG A 176 -6.54 -11.10 14.75
N GLY A 177 -7.57 -11.90 15.01
CA GLY A 177 -8.63 -11.56 15.99
C GLY A 177 -9.50 -10.37 15.58
N LYS A 178 -10.03 -9.63 16.55
CA LYS A 178 -10.94 -8.46 16.33
C LYS A 178 -10.36 -7.38 15.41
N SER A 179 -9.04 -7.21 15.38
CA SER A 179 -8.38 -6.30 14.43
C SER A 179 -8.51 -6.76 12.98
N ALA A 180 -8.72 -8.06 12.73
CA ALA A 180 -8.98 -8.58 11.40
C ALA A 180 -10.38 -8.21 10.88
N GLU A 181 -11.33 -7.97 11.79
CA GLU A 181 -12.70 -7.50 11.53
C GLU A 181 -12.75 -5.97 11.31
N THR A 182 -11.69 -5.26 11.71
CA THR A 182 -11.58 -3.81 11.48
C THR A 182 -11.18 -3.54 10.04
N SER A 183 -11.90 -2.61 9.39
CA SER A 183 -11.56 -2.19 8.05
C SER A 183 -10.16 -1.56 8.02
N ARG A 184 -9.31 -2.06 7.12
CA ARG A 184 -7.89 -1.70 7.02
C ARG A 184 -7.47 -1.49 5.57
N ILE A 185 -6.45 -0.66 5.39
CA ILE A 185 -5.86 -0.38 4.09
C ILE A 185 -4.35 -0.57 4.15
N LYS A 186 -3.75 -1.07 3.05
CA LYS A 186 -2.29 -1.13 2.95
C LYS A 186 -1.78 0.29 2.71
N MET A 187 -0.79 0.69 3.49
CA MET A 187 -0.05 1.93 3.30
C MET A 187 1.38 1.57 2.91
N TYR A 188 1.79 2.01 1.72
CA TYR A 188 3.01 1.54 1.09
C TYR A 188 4.25 2.29 1.58
N ARG A 189 5.23 1.54 2.10
CA ARG A 189 6.30 2.10 2.92
C ARG A 189 7.24 2.99 2.11
N LYS A 190 7.72 2.49 0.97
CA LYS A 190 8.63 3.24 0.09
C LYS A 190 7.97 4.54 -0.36
N THR A 191 6.74 4.44 -0.84
CA THR A 191 5.98 5.57 -1.36
C THR A 191 5.72 6.66 -0.32
N ILE A 192 5.34 6.28 0.91
CA ILE A 192 5.12 7.25 1.99
C ILE A 192 6.43 7.91 2.41
N ARG A 193 7.56 7.18 2.45
CA ARG A 193 8.87 7.76 2.74
C ARG A 193 9.29 8.76 1.66
N GLU A 194 9.18 8.38 0.38
CA GLU A 194 9.48 9.28 -0.76
C GLU A 194 8.62 10.54 -0.72
N LEU A 195 7.32 10.42 -0.40
CA LEU A 195 6.46 11.58 -0.20
C LEU A 195 6.95 12.44 0.96
N TYR A 196 7.23 11.87 2.13
CA TYR A 196 7.66 12.65 3.29
C TYR A 196 8.99 13.38 3.04
N GLU A 197 9.95 12.74 2.38
CA GLU A 197 11.22 13.35 1.99
C GLU A 197 11.02 14.55 1.07
N ASN A 198 10.13 14.43 0.08
CA ASN A 198 9.82 15.50 -0.87
C ASN A 198 9.04 16.68 -0.27
N TYR A 199 8.32 16.47 0.84
CA TYR A 199 7.46 17.49 1.48
C TYR A 199 7.81 17.68 2.96
N SER A 200 9.07 17.53 3.36
CA SER A 200 9.46 17.64 4.78
C SER A 200 9.27 19.05 5.37
N GLY A 201 9.32 19.16 6.70
CA GLY A 201 9.20 20.45 7.40
C GLY A 201 7.80 21.07 7.34
N ARG A 202 7.69 22.31 6.83
CA ARG A 202 6.40 23.02 6.71
C ARG A 202 5.48 22.43 5.63
N ALA A 203 6.07 21.79 4.62
CA ALA A 203 5.32 21.17 3.54
C ALA A 203 4.60 19.88 3.98
N ALA A 204 4.98 19.31 5.13
CA ALA A 204 4.44 18.04 5.62
C ALA A 204 2.93 18.12 5.89
N LYS A 205 2.43 19.32 6.20
CA LYS A 205 1.00 19.61 6.31
C LYS A 205 0.22 19.17 5.06
N LYS A 206 0.82 19.31 3.87
CA LYS A 206 0.18 18.93 2.62
C LYS A 206 -0.01 17.41 2.50
N LEU A 207 0.86 16.61 3.11
CA LEU A 207 0.74 15.15 3.09
C LEU A 207 -0.33 14.64 4.04
N SER A 208 -0.70 15.43 5.06
CA SER A 208 -1.76 15.08 6.01
C SER A 208 -3.08 14.81 5.33
N ILE A 209 -3.31 15.40 4.15
CA ILE A 209 -4.52 15.15 3.35
C ILE A 209 -4.65 13.68 2.94
N VAL A 210 -3.54 12.96 2.72
CA VAL A 210 -3.56 11.52 2.42
C VAL A 210 -4.16 10.76 3.60
N TYR A 211 -3.79 11.13 4.83
CA TYR A 211 -4.34 10.51 6.03
C TYR A 211 -5.83 10.87 6.22
N MET A 212 -6.17 12.15 6.04
CA MET A 212 -7.52 12.66 6.29
C MET A 212 -8.57 12.06 5.36
N VAL A 213 -8.20 11.60 4.16
CA VAL A 213 -9.15 10.95 3.24
C VAL A 213 -9.33 9.45 3.50
N LEU A 214 -8.44 8.79 4.26
CA LEU A 214 -8.51 7.33 4.48
C LEU A 214 -9.85 6.87 5.07
N PRO A 215 -10.45 7.57 6.04
CA PRO A 215 -11.76 7.20 6.59
C PRO A 215 -12.89 7.10 5.56
N PHE A 216 -12.74 7.75 4.41
CA PHE A 216 -13.75 7.90 3.37
C PHE A 216 -13.39 7.11 2.11
N LEU A 217 -12.26 6.41 2.12
CA LEU A 217 -11.73 5.74 0.94
C LEU A 217 -12.35 4.35 0.77
N ASN A 218 -13.01 4.12 -0.35
CA ASN A 218 -13.52 2.80 -0.69
C ASN A 218 -12.37 1.85 -1.06
N LEU A 219 -12.30 0.69 -0.40
CA LEU A 219 -11.17 -0.24 -0.56
C LEU A 219 -11.06 -0.81 -1.98
N LYS A 220 -12.20 -1.04 -2.64
CA LYS A 220 -12.25 -1.64 -3.98
C LYS A 220 -11.82 -0.66 -5.07
N THR A 221 -12.31 0.58 -5.00
CA THR A 221 -12.19 1.56 -6.07
C THR A 221 -11.13 2.65 -5.81
N ASN A 222 -10.63 2.78 -4.58
CA ASN A 222 -9.82 3.91 -4.12
C ASN A 222 -10.49 5.29 -4.35
N ILE A 223 -11.82 5.34 -4.41
CA ILE A 223 -12.60 6.57 -4.53
C ILE A 223 -13.01 7.05 -3.13
N VAL A 224 -12.93 8.36 -2.90
CA VAL A 224 -13.46 8.99 -1.69
C VAL A 224 -14.99 9.06 -1.76
N CYS A 225 -15.67 8.56 -0.74
CA CYS A 225 -17.11 8.33 -0.72
C CYS A 225 -17.69 8.41 0.71
N PHE A 226 -19.01 8.52 0.82
CA PHE A 226 -19.71 8.52 2.11
C PHE A 226 -19.90 7.11 2.69
N ASN A 227 -19.84 6.07 1.86
CA ASN A 227 -20.01 4.66 2.21
C ASN A 227 -18.76 3.82 1.83
N PRO A 228 -17.62 4.02 2.52
CA PRO A 228 -16.34 3.37 2.17
C PRO A 228 -16.37 1.84 2.20
N ASP A 229 -17.28 1.25 2.99
CA ASP A 229 -17.44 -0.20 3.10
C ASP A 229 -18.36 -0.80 2.00
N GLU A 230 -18.89 0.02 1.08
CA GLU A 230 -19.73 -0.46 -0.03
C GLU A 230 -18.94 -1.33 -1.03
N THR A 231 -19.50 -2.48 -1.40
CA THR A 231 -18.86 -3.46 -2.28
C THR A 231 -19.43 -3.43 -3.70
N ASP A 232 -20.67 -2.97 -3.83
CA ASP A 232 -21.35 -2.73 -5.10
C ASP A 232 -20.99 -1.35 -5.64
N THR A 233 -20.26 -1.33 -6.76
CA THR A 233 -19.76 -0.10 -7.37
C THR A 233 -20.87 0.81 -7.89
N GLU A 234 -22.03 0.25 -8.25
CA GLU A 234 -23.19 1.03 -8.71
C GLU A 234 -23.89 1.76 -7.56
N ARG A 235 -23.71 1.30 -6.33
CA ARG A 235 -24.28 1.88 -5.11
C ARG A 235 -23.29 2.77 -4.37
N LEU A 236 -22.11 3.01 -4.95
CA LEU A 236 -21.09 3.83 -4.34
C LEU A 236 -21.54 5.31 -4.29
N ASN A 237 -21.70 5.83 -3.08
CA ASN A 237 -22.07 7.21 -2.83
C ASN A 237 -20.81 8.10 -2.83
N LYS A 238 -20.35 8.44 -4.04
CA LYS A 238 -19.13 9.23 -4.28
C LYS A 238 -19.21 10.59 -3.58
N MET A 239 -18.11 10.99 -2.94
CA MET A 239 -18.01 12.29 -2.28
C MET A 239 -17.37 13.28 -3.23
N HIS A 240 -18.14 14.29 -3.62
CA HIS A 240 -17.63 15.37 -4.46
C HIS A 240 -16.67 16.28 -3.70
N LEU A 241 -15.76 16.93 -4.43
CA LEU A 241 -14.69 17.75 -3.87
C LEU A 241 -15.16 18.87 -2.95
N ASP A 242 -16.33 19.47 -3.22
CA ASP A 242 -16.94 20.51 -2.38
C ASP A 242 -17.43 19.95 -1.04
N LYS A 243 -18.01 18.74 -1.04
CA LYS A 243 -18.41 18.04 0.18
C LYS A 243 -17.19 17.61 1.00
N LEU A 244 -16.16 17.07 0.34
CA LEU A 244 -14.91 16.74 1.01
C LEU A 244 -14.24 17.99 1.60
N ALA A 245 -14.25 19.11 0.89
CA ALA A 245 -13.72 20.38 1.39
C ALA A 245 -14.44 20.81 2.67
N ALA A 246 -15.77 20.81 2.68
CA ALA A 246 -16.54 21.14 3.87
C ALA A 246 -16.25 20.19 5.04
N LEU A 247 -16.12 18.89 4.76
CA LEU A 247 -15.85 17.87 5.78
C LEU A 247 -14.46 18.02 6.41
N LEU A 248 -13.49 18.51 5.64
CA LEU A 248 -12.12 18.75 6.08
C LEU A 248 -11.88 20.21 6.52
N ASP A 249 -12.97 20.96 6.77
CA ASP A 249 -12.97 22.36 7.21
C ASP A 249 -12.24 23.34 6.26
N TYR A 250 -12.21 23.01 4.97
CA TYR A 250 -11.77 23.94 3.92
C TYR A 250 -12.93 24.88 3.54
N LYS A 251 -12.75 26.17 3.83
CA LYS A 251 -13.69 27.23 3.42
C LYS A 251 -13.88 27.35 1.90
N ASP A 252 -12.93 26.85 1.11
CA ASP A 252 -12.94 26.93 -0.35
C ASP A 252 -12.49 25.61 -0.96
N SER A 253 -13.39 24.99 -1.73
CA SER A 253 -13.11 23.74 -2.46
C SER A 253 -11.96 23.87 -3.46
N ASN A 254 -11.69 25.07 -4.00
CA ASN A 254 -10.55 25.30 -4.88
C ASN A 254 -9.22 25.21 -4.12
N LYS A 255 -9.17 25.63 -2.84
CA LYS A 255 -7.97 25.47 -2.01
C LYS A 255 -7.67 24.01 -1.73
N LEU A 256 -8.71 23.21 -1.45
CA LEU A 256 -8.55 21.76 -1.34
C LEU A 256 -8.06 21.18 -2.67
N ARG A 257 -8.66 21.57 -3.80
CA ARG A 257 -8.22 21.13 -5.14
C ARG A 257 -6.74 21.37 -5.36
N GLN A 258 -6.28 22.60 -5.16
CA GLN A 258 -4.89 23.00 -5.34
C GLN A 258 -3.95 22.22 -4.39
N THR A 259 -4.41 21.96 -3.16
CA THR A 259 -3.65 21.16 -2.20
C THR A 259 -3.46 19.73 -2.72
N LEU A 260 -4.55 19.06 -3.12
CA LEU A 260 -4.52 17.70 -3.68
C LEU A 260 -3.66 17.63 -4.95
N GLU A 261 -3.83 18.56 -5.89
CA GLU A 261 -3.06 18.62 -7.15
C GLU A 261 -1.55 18.91 -6.91
N SER A 262 -1.22 19.56 -5.79
CA SER A 262 0.17 19.84 -5.43
C SER A 262 0.92 18.64 -4.88
N VAL A 263 0.22 17.58 -4.43
CA VAL A 263 0.86 16.38 -3.88
C VAL A 263 1.21 15.43 -5.01
N LYS A 264 2.52 15.27 -5.24
CA LYS A 264 3.09 14.45 -6.30
C LYS A 264 4.11 13.45 -5.77
N LEU A 265 4.08 12.25 -6.34
CA LEU A 265 5.06 11.18 -6.17
C LEU A 265 5.83 11.04 -7.48
N ASN A 266 7.13 11.34 -7.48
CA ASN A 266 7.98 11.22 -8.67
C ASN A 266 7.39 11.92 -9.91
N GLY A 267 6.86 13.14 -9.72
CA GLY A 267 6.20 13.94 -10.75
C GLY A 267 4.75 13.55 -11.06
N LYS A 268 4.29 12.38 -10.61
CA LYS A 268 2.92 11.88 -10.84
C LYS A 268 1.98 12.31 -9.72
N PRO A 269 0.69 12.56 -10.01
CA PRO A 269 -0.26 12.95 -8.97
C PRO A 269 -0.49 11.82 -7.96
N VAL A 270 -0.63 12.20 -6.68
CA VAL A 270 -1.15 11.29 -5.64
C VAL A 270 -2.68 11.22 -5.69
N PHE A 271 -3.33 12.29 -6.14
CA PHE A 271 -4.78 12.38 -6.26
C PHE A 271 -5.18 12.65 -7.71
N TRP A 272 -6.08 11.84 -8.24
CA TRP A 272 -6.73 12.09 -9.52
C TRP A 272 -8.12 12.67 -9.30
N LEU A 273 -8.44 13.75 -10.02
CA LEU A 273 -9.65 14.56 -9.82
C LEU A 273 -10.52 14.63 -11.09
N PRO A 274 -11.02 13.50 -11.59
CA PRO A 274 -11.85 13.48 -12.79
C PRO A 274 -13.23 14.09 -12.53
N PRO A 275 -13.93 14.54 -13.58
CA PRO A 275 -15.34 14.88 -13.47
C PRO A 275 -16.16 13.65 -13.08
N ASP A 276 -17.25 13.86 -12.34
CA ASP A 276 -18.23 12.80 -12.09
C ASP A 276 -18.94 12.45 -13.42
N PRO A 277 -19.06 11.16 -13.78
CA PRO A 277 -19.80 10.74 -14.98
C PRO A 277 -21.26 11.22 -15.00
N ASN A 278 -21.89 11.33 -13.84
CA ASN A 278 -23.30 11.73 -13.70
C ASN A 278 -23.48 13.25 -13.55
N ASP A 279 -22.44 13.97 -13.13
CA ASP A 279 -22.41 15.44 -13.10
C ASP A 279 -21.00 15.95 -13.40
N ARG A 280 -20.75 16.29 -14.67
CA ARG A 280 -19.43 16.72 -15.15
C ARG A 280 -18.90 18.00 -14.51
N ARG A 281 -19.76 18.77 -13.81
CA ARG A 281 -19.37 19.98 -13.08
C ARG A 281 -18.74 19.65 -11.72
N LYS A 282 -19.01 18.45 -11.20
CA LYS A 282 -18.48 17.95 -9.93
C LYS A 282 -17.24 17.11 -10.18
N LYS A 283 -16.31 17.14 -9.23
CA LYS A 283 -15.09 16.34 -9.25
C LYS A 283 -15.16 15.29 -8.16
N ILE A 284 -14.77 14.07 -8.50
CA ILE A 284 -14.52 12.99 -7.54
C ILE A 284 -13.04 12.95 -7.20
N VAL A 285 -12.68 12.32 -6.09
CA VAL A 285 -11.28 12.15 -5.66
C VAL A 285 -10.93 10.68 -5.68
N ILE A 286 -9.91 10.32 -6.45
CA ILE A 286 -9.33 8.97 -6.50
C ILE A 286 -7.89 9.03 -5.97
N VAL A 287 -7.52 8.12 -5.08
CA VAL A 287 -6.19 8.08 -4.46
C VAL A 287 -5.30 7.06 -5.18
N ASN A 288 -4.07 7.47 -5.47
CA ASN A 288 -3.08 6.64 -6.16
C ASN A 288 -2.82 5.34 -5.38
N PRO A 289 -3.01 4.15 -6.00
CA PRO A 289 -2.89 2.88 -5.31
C PRO A 289 -1.43 2.50 -4.98
N ASN A 290 -0.44 3.22 -5.50
CA ASN A 290 0.96 3.09 -5.04
C ASN A 290 1.15 3.72 -3.66
N VAL A 291 0.23 4.56 -3.18
CA VAL A 291 0.30 5.23 -1.87
C VAL A 291 -0.46 4.41 -0.83
N VAL A 292 -1.74 4.13 -1.11
CA VAL A 292 -2.60 3.30 -0.27
C VAL A 292 -3.52 2.44 -1.13
N PHE A 293 -3.75 1.19 -0.75
CA PHE A 293 -4.69 0.31 -1.45
C PHE A 293 -5.23 -0.79 -0.55
N GLY A 294 -6.52 -1.10 -0.66
CA GLY A 294 -7.17 -2.12 0.17
C GLY A 294 -7.95 -3.18 -0.62
N GLY A 295 -7.99 -3.04 -1.94
CA GLY A 295 -8.86 -3.81 -2.82
C GLY A 295 -8.22 -5.09 -3.33
N PRO A 296 -8.98 -5.88 -4.13
CA PRO A 296 -8.44 -7.05 -4.81
C PRO A 296 -7.52 -6.63 -5.98
N ALA A 297 -6.57 -7.49 -6.35
CA ALA A 297 -5.56 -7.15 -7.37
C ALA A 297 -6.16 -6.82 -8.75
N LYS A 298 -7.34 -7.37 -9.09
CA LYS A 298 -8.04 -7.03 -10.33
C LYS A 298 -8.35 -5.53 -10.44
N GLU A 299 -8.74 -4.91 -9.33
CA GLU A 299 -9.08 -3.48 -9.33
C GLU A 299 -7.84 -2.60 -9.30
N LEU A 300 -6.75 -3.11 -8.72
CA LEU A 300 -5.45 -2.42 -8.67
C LEU A 300 -4.97 -2.01 -10.07
N ASP A 301 -4.98 -2.95 -11.02
CA ASP A 301 -4.48 -2.69 -12.37
C ASP A 301 -5.32 -1.63 -13.11
N SER A 302 -6.64 -1.68 -12.96
CA SER A 302 -7.58 -0.69 -13.51
C SER A 302 -7.29 0.71 -12.97
N ILE A 303 -7.05 0.83 -11.66
CA ILE A 303 -6.79 2.11 -11.01
C ILE A 303 -5.38 2.63 -11.39
N LYS A 304 -4.36 1.77 -11.45
CA LYS A 304 -2.97 2.16 -11.80
C LYS A 304 -2.89 2.87 -13.16
N VAL A 305 -3.72 2.50 -14.13
CA VAL A 305 -3.75 3.15 -15.47
C VAL A 305 -4.08 4.64 -15.38
N LEU A 306 -4.86 5.06 -14.38
CA LEU A 306 -5.26 6.46 -14.17
C LEU A 306 -4.11 7.37 -13.73
N PHE A 307 -3.01 6.78 -13.24
CA PHE A 307 -1.85 7.47 -12.67
C PHE A 307 -0.57 7.21 -13.48
N LYS A 308 -0.69 6.72 -14.72
CA LYS A 308 0.46 6.49 -15.60
C LYS A 308 1.10 7.79 -16.07
#